data_AF-A0A9Q0RWJ1-F1
#
_entry.id   AF-A0A9Q0RWJ1-F1
#
_cell.length_a   1.000
_cell.length_b   1.000
_cell.length_c   1.000
_cell.angle_alpha   90.00
_cell.angle_beta   90.00
_cell.angle_gamma   90.00
#
_symmetry.space_group_name_H-M   'P 1'
#
loop_
_entity.id
_entity.type
_entity.pdbx_description
1 polymer ?
#
loop_
_entity_poly.entity_id
_entity_poly.type
_entity_poly.pdbx_seq_one_letter_code
_entity_poly.pdbx_strand_id
1 'polypeptide(L)' 'MQLDICKNWVASSEPLNAPTQYQHKNDVQRVSAGHREHEWTSWSAMEVLFEYLEYKYKEFIENNSTSERTKDDL' A
#
# COMPACT_ATOMS: atom_id res chain seq x y z
N MET A 1 -11.56 -10.68 -2.42
CA MET A 1 -10.12 -10.80 -2.12
C MET A 1 -9.62 -9.38 -2.22
N GLN A 2 -9.04 -8.84 -1.15
CA GLN A 2 -8.55 -7.47 -1.17
C GLN A 2 -7.41 -7.39 -2.18
N LEU A 3 -7.43 -6.40 -3.06
CA LEU A 3 -6.35 -6.20 -4.03
C LEU A 3 -5.13 -5.66 -3.27
N ASP A 4 -4.22 -6.53 -2.85
CA ASP A 4 -2.96 -6.20 -2.13
C ASP A 4 -1.89 -5.58 -3.07
N ILE A 5 -2.39 -4.82 -4.03
CA ILE A 5 -1.60 -4.11 -5.04
C ILE A 5 -1.69 -2.61 -4.75
N CYS A 6 -2.82 -2.16 -4.22
CA CYS A 6 -3.13 -0.75 -4.03
C CYS A 6 -3.40 -0.45 -2.55
N LYS A 7 -3.01 0.74 -2.11
CA LYS A 7 -3.27 1.26 -0.77
C LYS A 7 -3.68 2.74 -0.87
N ASN A 8 -4.74 3.10 -0.16
CA ASN A 8 -5.33 4.44 -0.19
C ASN A 8 -5.23 5.08 1.20
N TRP A 9 -4.39 6.11 1.33
CA TRP A 9 -4.33 6.95 2.52
C TRP A 9 -5.41 8.01 2.47
N VAL A 10 -6.26 8.07 3.49
CA VAL A 10 -7.39 8.99 3.57
C VAL A 10 -7.34 9.80 4.86
N ALA A 11 -7.90 11.02 4.82
CA ALA A 11 -8.12 11.80 6.03
C ALA A 11 -9.00 11.02 7.03
N SER A 12 -8.51 10.90 8.25
CA SER A 12 -9.12 10.17 9.36
C SER A 12 -8.55 10.67 10.68
N SER A 13 -9.33 10.56 11.75
CA SER A 13 -8.87 10.83 13.12
C SER A 13 -7.96 9.75 13.70
N GLU A 14 -7.85 8.61 13.03
CA GLU A 14 -7.02 7.48 13.45
C GLU A 14 -5.52 7.75 13.21
N PRO A 15 -4.61 7.08 13.93
CA PRO A 15 -3.16 7.18 13.68
C PRO A 15 -2.78 6.83 12.24
N LEU A 16 -1.68 7.42 11.73
CA LEU A 16 -1.14 7.11 10.40
C LEU A 16 -1.01 5.59 10.20
N ASN A 17 -1.38 5.11 9.02
CA ASN A 17 -1.42 3.69 8.63
C ASN A 17 -2.48 2.82 9.32
N ALA A 18 -3.25 3.33 10.27
CA ALA A 18 -4.33 2.56 10.89
C ALA A 18 -5.40 2.16 9.84
N PRO A 19 -5.87 0.90 9.81
CA PRO A 19 -6.96 0.49 8.93
C PRO A 19 -8.23 1.31 9.20
N THR A 20 -8.85 1.83 8.15
CA THR A 20 -10.13 2.52 8.30
C THR A 20 -11.30 1.53 8.34
N GLN A 21 -12.36 1.84 9.10
CA GLN A 21 -13.51 0.95 9.30
C GLN A 21 -14.34 0.70 8.02
N TYR A 22 -14.24 1.59 7.02
CA TYR A 22 -14.96 1.44 5.75
C TYR A 22 -14.07 0.73 4.72
N GLN A 23 -14.20 -0.59 4.64
CA GLN A 23 -13.63 -1.40 3.56
C GLN A 23 -14.73 -2.24 2.91
N HIS A 24 -15.10 -1.92 1.66
CA HIS A 24 -15.90 -2.84 0.86
C HIS A 24 -15.03 -4.01 0.37
N LYS A 25 -15.63 -5.20 0.21
CA LYS A 25 -14.92 -6.46 -0.14
C LYS A 25 -14.10 -6.42 -1.44
N ASN A 26 -14.41 -5.48 -2.33
CA ASN A 26 -13.75 -5.28 -3.63
C ASN A 26 -13.06 -3.91 -3.74
N ASP A 27 -12.89 -3.21 -2.63
CA ASP A 27 -12.27 -1.89 -2.59
C ASP A 27 -10.77 -2.01 -2.28
N VAL A 28 -10.04 -0.96 -2.61
CA VAL A 28 -8.64 -0.78 -2.24
C VAL A 28 -8.53 -0.70 -0.72
N GLN A 29 -7.44 -1.24 -0.15
CA GLN A 29 -7.20 -1.11 1.28
C GLN A 29 -7.10 0.38 1.65
N ARG A 30 -7.97 0.82 2.55
CA ARG A 30 -7.97 2.20 3.08
C ARG A 30 -7.29 2.27 4.43
N VAL A 31 -6.34 3.18 4.56
CA VAL A 31 -5.58 3.45 5.79
C VAL A 31 -5.63 4.94 6.11
N SER A 32 -5.45 5.30 7.37
CA SER A 32 -5.45 6.68 7.81
C SER A 32 -4.17 7.42 7.39
N ALA A 33 -4.32 8.68 7.00
CA ALA A 33 -3.24 9.64 6.81
C ALA A 33 -2.83 10.38 8.10
N GLY A 34 -3.48 10.10 9.24
CA GLY A 34 -3.12 10.67 10.54
C GLY A 34 -3.67 12.07 10.84
N HIS A 35 -4.62 12.57 10.04
CA HIS A 35 -5.24 13.88 10.23
C HIS A 35 -6.64 13.95 9.62
N ARG A 36 -7.43 14.96 10.00
CA ARG A 36 -8.82 15.14 9.55
C ARG A 36 -8.97 16.00 8.30
N GLU A 37 -7.96 16.77 7.93
CA GLU A 37 -8.02 17.73 6.81
C GLU A 37 -7.68 17.10 5.46
N HIS A 38 -8.65 16.91 4.57
CA HIS A 38 -8.45 16.22 3.28
C HIS A 38 -7.27 16.78 2.45
N GLU A 39 -7.12 18.10 2.41
CA GLU A 39 -6.08 18.78 1.63
C GLU A 39 -4.65 18.47 2.09
N TRP A 40 -4.46 18.03 3.36
CA TRP A 40 -3.15 17.68 3.91
C TRP A 40 -2.73 16.24 3.61
N THR A 41 -3.60 15.43 3.02
CA THR A 41 -3.41 13.98 2.87
C THR A 41 -2.16 13.65 2.08
N SER A 42 -1.96 14.29 0.92
CA SER A 42 -0.80 14.02 0.05
C SER A 42 0.52 14.33 0.75
N TRP A 43 0.57 15.43 1.52
CA TRP A 43 1.76 15.80 2.27
C TRP A 43 2.00 14.86 3.45
N SER A 44 0.96 14.60 4.24
CA SER A 44 1.06 13.83 5.49
C SER A 44 1.36 12.35 5.25
N ALA A 45 0.89 11.80 4.13
CA ALA A 45 1.15 10.42 3.75
C ALA A 45 2.40 10.25 2.86
N MET A 46 3.10 11.32 2.49
CA MET A 46 4.17 11.28 1.49
C MET A 46 5.27 10.27 1.83
N GLU A 47 5.80 10.33 3.06
CA GLU A 47 6.89 9.46 3.51
C GLU A 47 6.49 7.98 3.44
N VAL A 48 5.36 7.64 4.07
CA VAL A 48 4.87 6.25 4.12
C VAL A 48 4.38 5.73 2.76
N LEU A 49 3.95 6.62 1.87
CA LEU A 49 3.61 6.28 0.49
C LEU A 49 4.86 5.79 -0.25
N PHE A 50 5.97 6.52 -0.17
CA PHE A 50 7.22 6.12 -0.82
C PHE A 50 7.81 4.85 -0.20
N GLU A 51 7.79 4.70 1.12
CA GLU A 51 8.18 3.44 1.78
C GLU A 51 7.38 2.24 1.26
N TYR A 52 6.06 2.40 1.08
CA TYR A 52 5.21 1.36 0.53
C TYR A 52 5.53 1.04 -0.94
N LEU A 53 5.79 2.06 -1.76
CA LEU A 53 6.18 1.87 -3.17
C LEU A 53 7.52 1.14 -3.28
N GLU A 54 8.50 1.48 -2.45
CA GLU A 54 9.78 0.77 -2.40
C GLU A 54 9.62 -0.69 -1.99
N TYR A 55 8.80 -0.95 -0.97
CA TYR A 55 8.48 -2.31 -0.54
C TYR A 55 7.86 -3.12 -1.68
N LYS A 56 6.84 -2.59 -2.36
CA LYS A 56 6.18 -3.28 -3.48
C LYS A 56 7.11 -3.46 -4.68
N TYR A 57 8.01 -2.52 -4.92
CA TYR A 57 9.02 -2.67 -5.96
C TYR A 57 10.01 -3.80 -5.65
N LYS A 58 10.49 -3.90 -4.41
CA LYS A 58 11.37 -5.02 -3.99
C LYS A 58 10.67 -6.37 -4.14
N GLU A 59 9.43 -6.47 -3.68
CA GLU A 59 8.59 -7.67 -3.82
C GLU A 59 8.43 -8.06 -5.31
N PHE A 60 8.20 -7.08 -6.20
CA PHE A 60 8.13 -7.34 -7.64
C PHE A 60 9.45 -7.88 -8.22
N ILE A 61 10.59 -7.29 -7.87
CA ILE A 61 11.91 -7.75 -8.36
C ILE A 61 12.21 -9.17 -7.86
N GLU A 62 11.96 -9.44 -6.58
CA GLU A 62 12.18 -10.76 -5.98
C GLU A 62 11.36 -11.84 -6.69
N ASN A 63 10.06 -11.61 -6.86
CA ASN A 63 9.15 -12.55 -7.52
C ASN A 63 9.57 -12.86 -8.98
N ASN A 64 10.04 -11.86 -9.72
CA ASN A 64 10.54 -12.07 -11.08
C ASN A 64 11.87 -12.84 -11.09
N SER A 65 12.79 -12.58 -10.16
CA SER A 65 14.07 -13.31 -10.07
C SER A 65 13.92 -14.80 -9.73
N THR A 66 12.87 -15.18 -9.00
CA THR A 66 12.52 -16.60 -8.75
C THR A 66 11.94 -17.27 -9.98
N SER A 67 11.21 -16.53 -10.82
CA SER A 67 10.57 -17.10 -12.02
C SER A 67 11.56 -17.42 -13.16
N GLU A 68 12.72 -16.76 -13.18
CA GLU A 68 13.80 -17.03 -14.15
C GLU A 68 14.64 -18.25 -13.76
N ARG A 69 14.95 -18.44 -12.46
CA ARG A 69 15.76 -19.58 -11.98
C ARG A 69 15.13 -20.95 -12.22
N THR A 70 13.81 -21.06 -12.24
CA THR A 70 13.11 -22.34 -12.48
C THR A 70 13.15 -22.84 -13.93
N LYS A 71 13.63 -22.04 -14.90
CA LYS A 71 13.66 -22.44 -16.32
C LYS A 71 14.92 -23.22 -16.72
N ASP A 72 15.97 -23.17 -15.91
CA ASP A 72 17.27 -23.81 -16.21
C ASP A 72 17.44 -25.20 -15.54
N ASP A 73 16.46 -25.65 -14.75
CA ASP A 73 16.50 -26.90 -13.98
C ASP A 73 15.63 -28.05 -14.58
N LEU A 74 15.26 -27.99 -15.87
CA LEU A 74 14.53 -29.04 -16.59
C LEU A 74 15.21 -29.46 -17.91
#